data_AF-A0A7V1H183-F1
#
_entry.id   AF-A0A7V1H183-F1
#
_cell.length_a   1.000
_cell.length_b   1.000
_cell.length_c   1.000
_cell.angle_alpha   90.00
_cell.angle_beta   90.00
_cell.angle_gamma   90.00
#
_symmetry.space_group_name_H-M   'P 1'
#
loop_
_entity.id
_entity.type
_entity.pdbx_description
1 polymer ?
#
loop_
_entity_poly.entity_id
_entity_poly.type
_entity_poly.pdbx_seq_one_letter_code
_entity_poly.pdbx_strand_id
1 'polypeptide(L)'
;MQYCGTVNKACLERACEKLTRRRAVGALVNLLSKFARNKKKVCVIGLDGTPYSLLRSLSDAGELPNLRRIFDAGTLAPMTTSLPEISSVAWPAFMTGKNPAKHGIFGFTDLKPNSYDIFFPNSSSIKSATKPATNMPFNSFAG
;
A
#
# COMPACT_ATOMS: atom_id res chain seq x y z
N MET A 1 8.22 4.35 9.04
CA MET A 1 7.84 2.94 9.29
C MET A 1 6.43 2.75 8.73
N GLN A 2 6.24 1.86 7.76
CA GLN A 2 4.99 1.74 7.00
C GLN A 2 4.25 0.44 7.40
N TYR A 3 2.91 0.42 7.26
CA TYR A 3 2.02 -0.67 7.69
C TYR A 3 1.23 -1.25 6.50
N CYS A 4 0.91 -2.54 6.53
CA CYS A 4 0.09 -3.22 5.52
C CYS A 4 -1.17 -3.84 6.14
N GLY A 5 -2.35 -3.36 5.73
CA GLY A 5 -3.63 -3.98 6.06
C GLY A 5 -4.30 -4.50 4.79
N THR A 6 -4.65 -5.79 4.76
CA THR A 6 -5.50 -6.36 3.69
C THR A 6 -6.70 -7.06 4.31
N VAL A 7 -7.89 -6.82 3.75
CA VAL A 7 -9.17 -7.43 4.15
C VAL A 7 -9.51 -8.58 3.21
N ASN A 8 -9.68 -9.81 3.73
CA ASN A 8 -9.83 -11.03 2.93
C ASN A 8 -11.24 -11.69 2.98
N LYS A 9 -11.58 -12.27 1.83
CA LYS A 9 -12.61 -13.24 1.38
C LYS A 9 -13.99 -13.44 2.06
N ALA A 10 -14.15 -13.26 3.36
CA ALA A 10 -15.32 -13.80 4.10
C ALA A 10 -16.68 -13.17 3.73
N CYS A 11 -16.67 -11.98 3.10
CA CYS A 11 -17.89 -11.28 2.70
C CYS A 11 -18.54 -11.85 1.41
N LEU A 12 -17.80 -12.62 0.61
CA LEU A 12 -18.25 -13.02 -0.73
C LEU A 12 -19.12 -14.30 -0.73
N GLU A 13 -18.92 -15.19 0.22
CA GLU A 13 -19.56 -16.52 0.22
C GLU A 13 -21.05 -16.45 0.58
N ARG A 14 -21.50 -15.44 1.35
CA ARG A 14 -22.92 -15.26 1.72
C ARG A 14 -23.83 -14.84 0.56
N ALA A 15 -23.26 -14.37 -0.55
CA ALA A 15 -24.03 -13.86 -1.69
C ALA A 15 -24.44 -14.96 -2.69
N CYS A 16 -23.76 -16.12 -2.67
CA CYS A 16 -23.91 -17.14 -3.70
C CYS A 16 -25.13 -18.05 -3.50
N GLU A 17 -25.63 -18.18 -2.26
CA GLU A 17 -26.65 -19.17 -1.90
C GLU A 17 -28.09 -18.79 -2.35
N LYS A 18 -28.32 -17.54 -2.80
CA LYS A 18 -29.68 -17.05 -3.10
C LYS A 18 -30.11 -17.06 -4.57
N LEU A 19 -29.25 -17.43 -5.53
CA LEU A 19 -29.49 -17.12 -6.95
C LEU A 19 -29.80 -18.31 -7.87
N THR A 20 -29.98 -19.51 -7.34
CA THR A 20 -30.27 -20.69 -8.16
C THR A 20 -31.78 -20.90 -8.34
N ARG A 21 -32.43 -20.15 -9.26
CA ARG A 21 -33.59 -20.64 -10.06
C ARG A 21 -34.11 -19.63 -11.10
N ARG A 22 -34.15 -20.12 -12.35
CA ARG A 22 -34.99 -19.73 -13.52
C ARG A 22 -34.44 -18.70 -14.53
N ARG A 23 -34.27 -19.22 -15.76
CA ARG A 23 -34.34 -18.61 -17.11
C ARG A 23 -34.15 -17.09 -17.19
N ALA A 24 -32.89 -16.67 -17.32
CA ALA A 24 -32.54 -15.44 -18.02
C ALA A 24 -31.07 -15.52 -18.44
N VAL A 25 -30.73 -16.23 -19.51
CA VAL A 25 -29.34 -16.37 -19.97
C VAL A 25 -28.70 -14.99 -20.23
N GLY A 26 -29.45 -14.03 -20.78
CA GLY A 26 -28.95 -12.67 -21.00
C GLY A 26 -28.76 -11.84 -19.71
N ALA A 27 -29.69 -11.92 -18.75
CA ALA A 27 -29.55 -11.23 -17.47
C ALA A 27 -28.49 -11.89 -16.60
N LEU A 28 -28.35 -13.21 -16.64
CA LEU A 28 -27.31 -13.96 -15.95
C LEU A 28 -25.94 -13.66 -16.55
N VAL A 29 -25.78 -13.58 -17.88
CA VAL A 29 -24.51 -13.19 -18.51
C VAL A 29 -24.14 -11.74 -18.17
N ASN A 30 -25.10 -10.81 -18.15
CA ASN A 30 -24.84 -9.41 -17.74
C ASN A 30 -24.58 -9.26 -16.23
N LEU A 31 -25.25 -10.07 -15.40
CA LEU A 31 -25.04 -10.10 -13.96
C LEU A 31 -23.69 -10.74 -13.63
N LEU A 32 -23.36 -11.86 -14.25
CA LEU A 32 -22.05 -12.53 -14.17
C LEU A 32 -20.94 -11.65 -14.72
N SER A 33 -21.16 -10.87 -15.79
CA SER A 33 -20.19 -9.89 -16.29
C SER A 33 -20.05 -8.67 -15.37
N LYS A 34 -21.13 -8.25 -14.68
CA LYS A 34 -21.08 -7.24 -13.61
C LYS A 34 -20.30 -7.74 -12.39
N PHE A 35 -20.51 -8.99 -12.00
CA PHE A 35 -19.78 -9.63 -10.89
C PHE A 35 -18.32 -9.92 -11.26
N ALA A 36 -18.04 -10.34 -12.49
CA ALA A 36 -16.68 -10.54 -13.01
C ALA A 36 -15.91 -9.21 -13.17
N ARG A 37 -16.61 -8.09 -13.40
CA ARG A 37 -16.01 -6.75 -13.47
C ARG A 37 -15.86 -6.07 -12.11
N ASN A 38 -16.25 -6.71 -11.00
CA ASN A 38 -16.05 -6.14 -9.68
C ASN A 38 -14.57 -6.33 -9.26
N LYS A 39 -13.68 -5.62 -9.97
CA LYS A 39 -12.25 -5.56 -9.63
C LYS A 39 -12.17 -5.11 -8.18
N LYS A 40 -11.53 -5.93 -7.33
CA LYS A 40 -11.31 -5.57 -5.94
C LYS A 40 -10.57 -4.24 -5.90
N LYS A 41 -11.19 -3.24 -5.29
CA LYS A 41 -10.56 -1.94 -5.07
C LYS A 41 -9.53 -2.12 -3.96
N VAL A 42 -8.32 -1.64 -4.19
CA VAL A 42 -7.23 -1.65 -3.21
C VAL A 42 -6.93 -0.20 -2.83
N CYS A 43 -6.95 0.08 -1.54
CA CYS A 43 -6.50 1.34 -0.97
C CYS A 43 -5.28 1.06 -0.10
N VAL A 44 -4.23 1.86 -0.24
CA VAL A 44 -3.04 1.76 0.62
C VAL A 44 -2.85 3.08 1.32
N ILE A 45 -2.70 3.02 2.65
CA ILE A 45 -2.54 4.19 3.52
C ILE A 45 -1.16 4.08 4.14
N GLY A 46 -0.31 5.07 3.90
CA GLY A 46 0.96 5.21 4.59
C GLY A 46 0.82 6.20 5.74
N LEU A 47 1.23 5.80 6.94
CA LEU A 47 1.29 6.65 8.12
C LEU A 47 2.76 6.99 8.37
N ASP A 48 3.13 8.27 8.22
CA ASP A 48 4.49 8.72 8.52
C ASP A 48 4.67 8.92 10.04
N GLY A 49 5.90 8.77 10.54
CA GLY A 49 6.21 8.98 11.96
C GLY A 49 5.51 8.01 12.94
N THR A 50 4.97 6.90 12.45
CA THR A 50 4.14 6.00 13.26
C THR A 50 4.82 4.63 13.42
N PRO A 51 5.66 4.43 14.46
CA PRO A 51 6.34 3.15 14.66
C PRO A 51 5.37 2.03 15.06
N TYR A 52 5.75 0.79 14.78
CA TYR A 52 4.95 -0.41 15.10
C TYR A 52 4.55 -0.47 16.58
N SER A 53 5.51 -0.19 17.48
CA SER A 53 5.31 -0.23 18.93
C SER A 53 4.23 0.74 19.40
N LEU A 54 4.17 1.94 18.79
CA LEU A 54 3.17 2.95 19.11
C LEU A 54 1.75 2.51 18.70
N LEU A 55 1.61 1.96 17.48
CA LEU A 55 0.30 1.46 17.02
C LEU A 55 -0.20 0.32 17.90
N ARG A 56 0.71 -0.58 18.31
CA ARG A 56 0.41 -1.67 19.21
C ARG A 56 -0.06 -1.14 20.57
N SER A 57 0.73 -0.27 21.21
CA SER A 57 0.42 0.25 22.55
C SER A 57 -0.90 1.01 22.59
N LEU A 58 -1.17 1.88 21.61
CA LEU A 58 -2.41 2.64 21.54
C LEU A 58 -3.62 1.76 21.22
N SER A 59 -3.43 0.71 20.40
CA SER A 59 -4.49 -0.24 20.09
C SER A 59 -4.82 -1.16 21.26
N ASP A 60 -3.83 -1.51 22.08
CA ASP A 60 -4.01 -2.31 23.30
C ASP A 60 -4.62 -1.49 24.44
N ALA A 61 -4.34 -0.18 24.49
CA ALA A 61 -4.99 0.77 25.41
C ALA A 61 -6.44 1.11 25.02
N GLY A 62 -6.92 0.69 23.83
CA GLY A 62 -8.27 0.99 23.36
C GLY A 62 -8.45 2.36 22.70
N GLU A 63 -7.38 3.13 22.53
CA GLU A 63 -7.39 4.50 21.96
C GLU A 63 -7.62 4.50 20.44
N LEU A 64 -7.33 3.38 19.76
CA LEU A 64 -7.45 3.25 18.30
C LEU A 64 -8.46 2.16 17.89
N PRO A 65 -9.75 2.26 18.27
CA PRO A 65 -10.72 1.18 18.10
C PRO A 65 -10.94 0.79 16.62
N ASN A 66 -10.89 1.77 15.71
CA ASN A 66 -11.04 1.53 14.28
C ASN A 66 -9.83 0.81 13.67
N LEU A 67 -8.62 1.20 14.05
CA LEU A 67 -7.40 0.54 13.59
C LEU A 67 -7.26 -0.85 14.21
N ARG A 68 -7.60 -0.99 15.49
CA ARG A 68 -7.67 -2.29 16.17
C ARG A 68 -8.56 -3.27 15.40
N ARG A 69 -9.76 -2.86 14.98
CA ARG A 69 -10.65 -3.69 14.15
C ARG A 69 -10.03 -4.10 12.81
N ILE A 70 -9.21 -3.22 12.20
CA ILE A 70 -8.49 -3.55 10.96
C ILE A 70 -7.37 -4.56 11.24
N PHE A 71 -6.64 -4.38 12.33
CA PHE A 71 -5.56 -5.28 12.74
C PHE A 71 -6.08 -6.68 13.08
N ASP A 72 -7.20 -6.76 13.82
CA ASP A 72 -7.85 -8.02 14.19
C ASP A 72 -8.42 -8.76 12.96
N ALA A 73 -8.91 -8.03 11.95
CA ALA A 73 -9.39 -8.61 10.69
C ALA A 73 -8.27 -8.92 9.68
N GLY A 74 -7.03 -8.50 9.97
CA GLY A 74 -5.90 -8.51 9.05
C GLY A 74 -4.60 -8.95 9.73
N THR A 75 -3.51 -8.21 9.48
CA THR A 75 -2.20 -8.51 10.07
C THR A 75 -1.53 -7.22 10.48
N LEU A 76 -0.87 -7.23 11.64
CA LEU A 76 0.02 -6.16 12.09
C LEU A 76 1.41 -6.71 12.33
N ALA A 77 2.32 -6.39 11.41
CA ALA A 77 3.70 -6.85 11.40
C ALA A 77 4.68 -5.66 11.34
N PRO A 78 5.83 -5.74 12.01
CA PRO A 78 6.90 -4.76 11.84
C PRO A 78 7.48 -4.82 10.42
N MET A 79 7.91 -3.67 9.90
CA MET A 79 8.51 -3.54 8.57
C MET A 79 9.84 -2.80 8.63
N THR A 80 10.80 -3.24 7.81
CA THR A 80 12.08 -2.57 7.62
C THR A 80 11.92 -1.37 6.70
N THR A 81 12.57 -0.26 7.05
CA THR A 81 12.60 0.96 6.21
C THR A 81 13.71 0.89 5.16
N SER A 82 13.59 1.67 4.09
CA SER A 82 14.69 1.93 3.18
C SER A 82 15.82 2.68 3.88
N LEU A 83 17.06 2.48 3.43
CA LEU A 83 18.22 3.28 3.82
C LEU A 83 18.61 4.23 2.69
N PRO A 84 18.75 5.55 2.90
CA PRO A 84 18.63 6.27 4.18
C PRO A 84 17.20 6.32 4.76
N GLU A 85 17.07 6.36 6.09
CA GLU A 85 15.80 6.38 6.83
C GLU A 85 15.13 7.76 6.86
N ILE A 86 15.00 8.38 5.68
CA ILE A 86 14.43 9.72 5.50
C ILE A 86 13.13 9.60 4.72
N SER A 87 12.08 10.34 5.11
CA SER A 87 10.76 10.28 4.46
C SER A 87 10.85 10.54 2.95
N SER A 88 11.69 11.48 2.50
CA SER A 88 11.88 11.78 1.08
C SER A 88 12.42 10.60 0.27
N VAL A 89 13.06 9.62 0.91
CA VAL A 89 13.57 8.39 0.30
C VAL A 89 12.55 7.27 0.44
N ALA A 90 11.92 7.14 1.61
CA ALA A 90 10.97 6.08 1.90
C ALA A 90 9.72 6.11 1.00
N TRP A 91 9.18 7.29 0.70
CA TRP A 91 7.99 7.41 -0.15
C TRP A 91 8.25 7.01 -1.61
N PRO A 92 9.30 7.50 -2.29
CA PRO A 92 9.68 6.98 -3.61
C PRO A 92 10.00 5.49 -3.60
N ALA A 93 10.69 4.98 -2.56
CA ALA A 93 10.94 3.55 -2.44
C ALA A 93 9.62 2.77 -2.39
N PHE A 94 8.67 3.22 -1.57
CA PHE A 94 7.33 2.66 -1.46
C PHE A 94 6.57 2.68 -2.80
N MET A 95 6.51 3.83 -3.46
CA MET A 95 5.74 4.01 -4.70
C MET A 95 6.30 3.25 -5.90
N THR A 96 7.63 3.12 -5.99
CA THR A 96 8.31 2.46 -7.11
C THR A 96 8.58 0.98 -6.82
N GLY A 97 8.64 0.60 -5.55
CA GLY A 97 9.12 -0.70 -5.12
C GLY A 97 10.59 -0.94 -5.46
N LYS A 98 11.40 0.13 -5.48
CA LYS A 98 12.81 0.12 -5.81
C LYS A 98 13.61 0.70 -4.64
N ASN A 99 14.89 0.37 -4.58
CA ASN A 99 15.80 0.97 -3.60
C ASN A 99 16.32 2.34 -4.08
N PRO A 100 16.97 3.12 -3.20
CA PRO A 100 17.41 4.49 -3.51
C PRO A 100 18.37 4.60 -4.68
N ALA A 101 19.25 3.61 -4.87
CA ALA A 101 20.13 3.54 -6.01
C ALA A 101 19.38 3.47 -7.36
N LYS A 102 18.18 2.86 -7.37
CA LYS A 102 17.36 2.69 -8.59
C LYS A 102 16.39 3.85 -8.83
N HIS A 103 15.75 4.38 -7.78
CA HIS A 103 14.83 5.52 -7.96
C HIS A 103 15.54 6.87 -7.92
N GLY A 104 16.79 6.93 -7.43
CA GLY A 104 17.68 8.09 -7.53
C GLY A 104 17.38 9.23 -6.56
N ILE A 105 16.67 8.96 -5.45
CA ILE A 105 16.36 9.95 -4.42
C ILE A 105 17.08 9.53 -3.14
N PHE A 106 17.92 10.41 -2.60
CA PHE A 106 18.77 10.10 -1.43
C PHE A 106 18.48 11.00 -0.22
N GLY A 107 17.70 12.06 -0.39
CA GLY A 107 17.41 13.02 0.67
C GLY A 107 16.47 14.13 0.19
N PHE A 108 16.35 15.20 0.97
CA PHE A 108 15.57 16.39 0.60
C PHE A 108 16.34 17.34 -0.33
N THR A 109 17.66 17.18 -0.37
CA THR A 109 18.59 17.99 -1.17
C THR A 109 19.57 17.07 -1.86
N ASP A 110 19.97 17.41 -3.08
CA ASP A 110 20.97 16.70 -3.85
C ASP A 110 21.82 17.70 -4.66
N LEU A 111 22.96 17.27 -5.20
CA LEU A 111 23.88 18.12 -5.96
C LEU A 111 23.57 18.06 -7.45
N LYS A 112 23.57 19.22 -8.10
CA LYS A 112 23.46 19.27 -9.56
C LYS A 112 24.66 18.55 -10.19
N PRO A 113 24.46 17.81 -11.30
CA PRO A 113 25.58 17.18 -12.01
C PRO A 113 26.64 18.24 -12.39
N ASN A 114 27.91 17.93 -12.11
CA ASN A 114 29.05 18.79 -12.41
C ASN A 114 29.04 20.18 -11.71
N SER A 115 28.31 20.33 -10.60
CA SER A 115 28.29 21.55 -9.81
C SER A 115 28.20 21.22 -8.31
N TYR A 116 28.57 22.19 -7.46
CA TYR A 116 28.30 22.14 -6.02
C TYR A 116 26.96 22.80 -5.65
N ASP A 117 26.20 23.24 -6.66
CA ASP A 117 24.87 23.78 -6.45
C ASP A 117 23.92 22.68 -5.95
N ILE A 118 23.15 23.03 -4.93
CA ILE A 118 22.09 22.19 -4.38
C ILE A 118 20.82 22.36 -5.23
N PHE A 119 20.11 21.26 -5.45
CA PHE A 119 18.72 21.28 -5.91
C PHE A 119 17.84 20.44 -4.98
N PHE A 120 16.53 20.70 -5.05
CA PHE A 120 15.52 19.97 -4.28
C PHE A 120 14.84 18.94 -5.19
N PRO A 121 15.06 17.63 -4.98
CA PRO A 121 14.41 16.60 -5.75
C PRO A 121 12.89 16.65 -5.54
N ASN A 122 12.15 16.41 -6.62
CA ASN A 122 10.69 16.32 -6.58
C ASN A 122 10.21 15.07 -7.35
N SER A 123 8.90 14.95 -7.58
CA SER A 123 8.34 13.78 -8.28
C SER A 123 8.93 13.55 -9.67
N SER A 124 9.31 14.61 -10.39
CA SER A 124 9.96 14.51 -11.70
C SER A 124 11.41 13.98 -11.63
N SER A 125 12.04 14.05 -10.45
CA SER A 125 13.40 13.57 -10.21
C SER A 125 13.49 12.06 -9.99
N ILE A 126 12.35 11.37 -9.83
CA ILE A 126 12.29 9.93 -9.61
C ILE A 126 12.60 9.19 -10.91
N LYS A 127 13.69 8.42 -10.94
CA LYS A 127 14.19 7.73 -12.13
C LYS A 127 13.53 6.37 -12.42
N SER A 128 12.52 6.01 -11.64
CA SER A 128 11.83 4.71 -11.70
C SER A 128 10.32 4.90 -11.82
N ALA A 129 9.69 4.03 -12.61
CA ALA A 129 8.23 4.03 -12.76
C ALA A 129 7.52 3.72 -11.43
N THR A 130 6.44 4.45 -11.17
CA THR A 130 5.55 4.17 -10.04
C THR A 130 4.65 2.97 -10.35
N LYS A 131 4.38 2.15 -9.34
CA LYS A 131 3.50 0.99 -9.49
C LYS A 131 2.07 1.34 -9.07
N PRO A 132 1.04 0.74 -9.71
CA PRO A 132 -0.31 0.84 -9.20
C PRO A 132 -0.40 0.16 -7.83
N ALA A 133 -1.35 0.62 -6.99
CA ALA A 133 -1.56 0.09 -5.64
C ALA A 133 -1.73 -1.45 -5.60
N THR A 134 -2.27 -2.05 -6.67
CA THR A 134 -2.45 -3.50 -6.80
C THR A 134 -1.14 -4.29 -6.91
N ASN A 135 -0.02 -3.64 -7.29
CA ASN A 135 1.26 -4.27 -7.57
C ASN A 135 2.41 -3.69 -6.71
N MET A 136 2.07 -3.00 -5.61
CA MET A 136 3.04 -2.49 -4.65
C MET A 136 3.72 -3.67 -3.92
N PRO A 137 5.06 -3.70 -3.80
CA PRO A 137 5.73 -4.75 -3.04
C PRO A 137 5.59 -4.47 -1.54
N PHE A 138 4.94 -5.36 -0.82
CA PHE A 138 4.81 -5.23 0.63
C PHE A 138 6.02 -5.79 1.41
N ASN A 139 6.89 -6.58 0.77
CA ASN A 139 8.02 -7.25 1.42
C ASN A 139 9.41 -6.94 0.81
N SER A 140 9.54 -5.99 -0.11
CA SER A 140 10.79 -5.83 -0.90
C SER A 140 11.66 -4.64 -0.51
N PHE A 141 11.46 -4.05 0.67
CA PHE A 141 12.23 -2.87 1.12
C PHE A 141 13.59 -3.22 1.75
N ALA A 142 13.85 -4.52 1.99
CA ALA A 142 15.15 -5.03 2.42
C ALA A 142 15.90 -5.58 1.19
N GLY A 143 16.73 -4.76 0.57
CA GLY A 143 17.49 -5.14 -0.63
C GLY A 143 18.38 -4.04 -1.17
#